data_AF-A0A4V2RY83-F1
#
_entry.id   AF-A0A4V2RY83-F1
#
_cell.length_a   1.000
_cell.length_b   1.000
_cell.length_c   1.000
_cell.angle_alpha   90.00
_cell.angle_beta   90.00
_cell.angle_gamma   90.00
#
_symmetry.space_group_name_H-M   'P 1'
#
loop_
_entity.id
_entity.type
_entity.pdbx_description
1 polymer ?
#
loop_
_entity_poly.entity_id
_entity_poly.type
_entity_poly.pdbx_seq_one_letter_code
_entity_poly.pdbx_strand_id
1 'polypeptide(L)' 'MKVLLEIPDHKASSLLDVLNSIPYVKAKKIIEPKDLLIAEIKEAVEELKLIKQGKLEGIPAKQLLDEL' A
#
# COMPACT_ATOMS: atom_id res chain seq x y z
N MET A 1 -9.21 -2.98 4.52
CA MET A 1 -9.84 -3.29 3.21
C MET A 1 -9.17 -2.43 2.15
N LYS A 2 -8.66 -3.03 1.06
CA LYS A 2 -8.08 -2.31 -0.08
C LYS A 2 -9.09 -2.35 -1.24
N VAL A 3 -9.27 -1.23 -1.95
CA VAL A 3 -10.20 -1.12 -3.09
C VAL A 3 -9.43 -0.55 -4.28
N LEU A 4 -9.53 -1.21 -5.43
CA LEU A 4 -8.91 -0.76 -6.68
C LEU A 4 -9.96 0.01 -7.50
N LEU A 5 -9.60 1.20 -7.97
CA LEU A 5 -10.47 2.08 -8.74
C LEU A 5 -9.82 2.37 -10.08
N GLU A 6 -10.52 2.05 -11.17
CA GLU A 6 -10.10 2.40 -12.52
C GLU A 6 -10.76 3.73 -12.91
N ILE A 7 -9.96 4.77 -13.07
CA ILE A 7 -10.44 6.15 -13.26
C ILE A 7 -9.67 6.77 -14.42
N PRO A 8 -10.34 7.49 -15.34
CA PRO A 8 -9.64 8.26 -16.36
C PRO A 8 -8.67 9.29 -15.73
N ASP A 9 -7.46 9.40 -16.27
CA ASP A 9 -6.39 10.26 -15.71
C ASP A 9 -6.83 11.71 -15.47
N HIS A 10 -7.63 12.27 -16.39
CA HIS A 10 -8.14 13.64 -16.30
C HIS A 10 -9.10 13.88 -15.13
N LYS A 11 -9.64 12.82 -14.51
CA LYS A 11 -10.49 12.88 -13.31
C LYS A 11 -9.80 12.34 -12.06
N ALA A 12 -8.67 11.64 -12.23
CA ALA A 12 -7.96 11.00 -11.13
C ALA A 12 -7.45 12.02 -10.10
N SER A 13 -6.92 13.17 -10.55
CA SER A 13 -6.43 14.22 -9.64
C SER A 13 -7.53 14.75 -8.72
N SER A 14 -8.69 15.11 -9.28
CA SER A 14 -9.80 15.64 -8.48
C SER A 14 -10.34 14.64 -7.46
N LEU A 15 -10.36 13.35 -7.82
CA LEU A 15 -10.79 12.31 -6.88
C LEU A 15 -9.73 12.07 -5.78
N LEU A 16 -8.44 12.11 -6.12
CA LEU A 16 -7.35 11.98 -5.17
C LEU A 16 -7.38 13.09 -4.11
N ASP A 17 -7.65 14.32 -4.49
CA ASP A 17 -7.77 15.44 -3.56
C ASP A 17 -8.90 15.22 -2.54
N VAL A 18 -10.04 14.73 -3.00
CA VAL A 18 -11.18 14.39 -2.13
C VAL A 18 -10.80 13.23 -1.21
N LEU A 19 -10.18 12.17 -1.72
CA LEU A 19 -9.77 11.03 -0.89
C LEU A 19 -8.72 11.42 0.15
N ASN A 20 -7.78 12.29 -0.19
CA ASN A 20 -6.76 12.82 0.72
C ASN A 20 -7.36 13.75 1.79
N SER A 21 -8.51 14.37 1.54
CA SER A 21 -9.21 15.18 2.54
C SER A 21 -9.84 14.34 3.67
N ILE A 22 -10.00 13.03 3.46
CA ILE A 22 -10.62 12.12 4.42
C ILE A 22 -9.52 11.53 5.32
N PRO A 23 -9.50 11.83 6.63
CA PRO A 23 -8.35 11.55 7.50
C PRO A 23 -8.07 10.05 7.72
N TYR A 24 -9.06 9.18 7.50
CA TYR A 24 -8.92 7.73 7.64
C TYR A 24 -8.67 7.01 6.31
N VAL A 25 -8.60 7.73 5.19
CA VAL A 25 -8.35 7.15 3.87
C VAL A 25 -6.93 7.49 3.43
N LYS A 26 -6.17 6.46 3.05
CA LYS A 26 -4.85 6.62 2.43
C LYS A 26 -4.99 6.38 0.94
N ALA A 27 -4.96 7.44 0.14
CA ALA A 27 -4.97 7.34 -1.32
C ALA A 27 -3.54 7.34 -1.88
N LYS A 28 -3.24 6.41 -2.78
CA LYS A 28 -2.00 6.37 -3.56
C LYS A 28 -2.38 6.29 -5.05
N LYS A 29 -1.79 7.16 -5.89
CA LYS A 29 -1.93 7.03 -7.35
C LYS A 29 -1.06 5.86 -7.82
N ILE A 30 -1.66 4.91 -8.51
CA ILE A 30 -0.93 3.81 -9.16
C ILE A 30 -0.85 4.19 -10.64
N ILE A 31 0.35 4.54 -11.10
CA ILE A 31 0.59 5.05 -12.47
C ILE A 31 0.95 3.87 -13.38
N GLU A 32 1.76 2.93 -12.89
CA GLU A 32 2.08 1.69 -13.59
C GLU A 32 1.95 0.46 -12.67
N PRO A 33 1.58 -0.71 -13.21
CA PRO A 33 1.54 -1.96 -12.43
C PRO A 33 2.91 -2.34 -11.84
N LYS A 34 4.01 -1.87 -12.45
CA LYS A 34 5.36 -2.02 -11.91
C LYS A 34 5.60 -1.17 -10.67
N ASP A 35 5.03 0.03 -10.60
CA ASP A 35 5.19 0.90 -9.43
C ASP A 35 4.51 0.32 -8.19
N LEU A 36 3.40 -0.38 -8.38
CA LEU A 36 2.72 -1.11 -7.30
C LEU A 36 3.63 -2.19 -6.71
N LEU A 37 4.20 -3.05 -7.56
CA LEU A 37 5.11 -4.12 -7.12
C LEU A 37 6.36 -3.57 -6.44
N ILE A 38 6.96 -2.51 -6.99
CA ILE A 38 8.16 -1.89 -6.40
C ILE A 38 7.83 -1.27 -5.04
N ALA A 39 6.69 -0.59 -4.92
CA ALA A 39 6.24 0.00 -3.67
C ALA A 39 5.95 -1.07 -2.61
N GLU A 40 5.25 -2.15 -2.98
CA GLU A 40 4.92 -3.26 -2.08
C GLU A 40 6.18 -4.00 -1.61
N ILE A 41 7.12 -4.29 -2.51
CA ILE A 41 8.41 -4.90 -2.14
C ILE A 41 9.20 -3.99 -1.20
N LYS A 42 9.23 -2.68 -1.47
CA LYS A 42 9.94 -1.72 -0.61
C LYS A 42 9.33 -1.65 0.78
N GLU A 43 8.00 -1.60 0.88
CA GLU A 43 7.25 -1.59 2.13
C GLU A 43 7.53 -2.87 2.94
N ALA A 44 7.48 -4.04 2.29
CA ALA A 44 7.82 -5.33 2.92
C ALA A 44 9.27 -5.39 3.43
N VAL A 45 10.24 -4.81 2.71
CA VAL A 45 11.64 -4.75 3.15
C VAL A 45 11.81 -3.82 4.35
N GLU A 46 11.08 -2.70 4.40
CA GLU A 46 11.08 -1.81 5.56
C GLU A 46 10.46 -2.47 6.79
N GLU A 47 9.34 -3.18 6.64
CA GLU A 47 8.74 -3.95 7.73
C GLU A 47 9.67 -5.04 8.26
N LEU A 48 10.33 -5.81 7.38
CA LEU A 48 11.34 -6.79 7.79
C LEU A 48 12.51 -6.15 8.53
N LYS A 49 12.92 -4.94 8.14
CA LYS A 49 13.97 -4.20 8.83
C LYS A 49 13.52 -3.76 10.23
N LEU A 50 12.27 -3.34 10.39
CA LEU A 50 11.69 -2.96 11.68
C LEU A 50 11.52 -4.18 12.62
N ILE A 51 11.14 -5.34 12.06
CA ILE A 51 11.10 -6.62 12.79
C ILE A 51 12.49 -7.00 13.29
N LYS A 52 13.52 -6.91 12.42
CA LYS A 52 14.91 -7.15 12.81
C LYS A 52 15.42 -6.15 13.87
N GLN A 53 14.89 -4.94 13.91
CA GLN A 53 15.19 -3.93 14.94
C GLN A 53 14.41 -4.14 16.25
N GLY A 54 13.52 -5.14 16.32
CA GLY A 54 12.68 -5.40 17.49
C GLY A 54 11.58 -4.37 17.71
N LYS A 55 11.24 -3.56 16.69
CA LYS A 55 10.19 -2.53 16.74
C LYS A 55 8.82 -3.03 16.29
N LEU A 56 8.79 -4.16 15.57
CA LEU A 56 7.59 -4.83 15.11
C LEU A 56 7.71 -6.33 15.39
N GLU A 57 6.61 -6.97 15.77
CA GLU A 57 6.54 -8.42 15.88
C GLU A 57 6.36 -9.02 14.48
N GLY A 58 7.27 -9.90 14.09
CA GLY A 58 7.14 -10.63 12.83
C GLY A 58 6.13 -11.77 12.97
N ILE A 59 5.36 -12.02 11.93
CA ILE A 59 4.49 -13.20 11.84
C ILE A 59 5.20 -14.35 11.10
N PRO A 60 4.85 -15.61 11.40
CA PRO A 60 5.34 -16.75 10.64
C PRO A 60 5.01 -16.61 9.15
N ALA A 61 5.95 -16.95 8.27
CA ALA A 61 5.76 -16.85 6.81
C ALA A 61 4.51 -17.59 6.31
N LYS A 62 4.14 -18.69 6.98
CA LYS A 62 2.94 -19.47 6.67
C LYS A 62 1.65 -18.65 6.91
N GLN A 63 1.61 -17.91 8.01
CA GLN A 63 0.46 -17.07 8.37
C GLN A 63 0.33 -15.87 7.41
N LEU A 64 1.46 -15.30 6.97
CA LEU A 64 1.45 -14.24 5.96
C LEU A 64 0.87 -14.71 4.62
N LEU A 65 1.14 -15.96 4.21
CA LEU A 65 0.58 -16.52 2.98
C LEU A 65 -0.92 -16.82 3.08
N ASP A 66 -1.43 -17.13 4.28
CA ASP A 66 -2.85 -17.38 4.51
C ASP A 66 -3.69 -16.07 4.57
N GLU A 67 -3.05 -14.90 4.77
CA GLU A 67 -3.71 -13.58 4.84
C GLU A 67 -3.72 -12.78 3.52
N LEU A 68 -3.01 -13.25 2.49
CA LEU A 68 -2.95 -12.65 1.15
C LEU A 68 -4.05 -13.21 0.23
#